data_AF-A0A8J7ZC46-F1
#
_entry.id   AF-A0A8J7ZC46-F1
#
_cell.length_a   1.000
_cell.length_b   1.000
_cell.length_c   1.000
_cell.angle_alpha   90.00
_cell.angle_beta   90.00
_cell.angle_gamma   90.00
#
_symmetry.space_group_name_H-M   'P 1'
#
loop_
_entity.id
_entity.type
_entity.pdbx_description
1 polymer ?
#
loop_
_entity_poly.entity_id
_entity_poly.type
_entity_poly.pdbx_seq_one_letter_code
_entity_poly.pdbx_strand_id
1 'polypeptide(L)'
;MTEEEQLTPEQTTEEKEKPKGDESKKTLTPEQKQARKKKIIRKSIIATVILGIAIGAIFLGPANMDPGQYQVELTITLDETDYFTSFNITMAGSANTASVEYYKTLGTSNYSAIIIANQAYKSSTHSKVEFNVGIVDGANNSIIDIQLNQYSGNINGKNMDRKIRPIDDKTSYSVILGEDISVAYFSMMIPFKSGLALSLLVLVAGLWITEIVPTIVGAFLVPIVVVISGISTTSEALQPFFDPVIALFFGGFIIAEALKRHNIDRRLALGIVSKASIRPSVLLLMLMAVSAFLSMWMSNTASAAVMVPLAIALVSQIEKGGKEKDIGGFRKALVLGIGYAATTGGIASIIGTPANPIAVEGLADLGPNFEISFLKWFAYGLPFVFIMLFVVWGYLLAVFRPKVSKESLADAKIVFKEDLKKMGKMKTKEWITVVIFLITIALWLLAKPLKDWTGGALALSSGIVALIAVVSIFATNTLKPKDVKNINWNALFLFGGGLTLGEALEATGIGDWIASNMGIIEGKHFILIALIVGGISLLVTAVASNTASAAMLIPLVIPIALSLQIDPRLLALVVAIGSSIDYALVFGTPPTMISYSTGYFSVREIFRIGSILDIVGILLLSTVSVLLWVGFGLVTV
;
A
#
# COMPACT_ATOMS: atom_id res chain seq x y z
N MET A 1 -55.62 -68.62 -29.60
CA MET A 1 -54.51 -69.59 -29.56
C MET A 1 -53.23 -68.79 -29.75
N THR A 2 -52.44 -68.72 -28.68
CA THR A 2 -50.96 -68.84 -28.63
C THR A 2 -50.15 -68.37 -29.85
N GLU A 3 -49.22 -67.41 -29.65
CA GLU A 3 -47.74 -67.58 -29.54
C GLU A 3 -47.11 -67.07 -30.86
N GLU A 4 -45.92 -66.48 -31.00
CA GLU A 4 -44.72 -66.08 -30.23
C GLU A 4 -44.03 -65.04 -31.17
N GLU A 5 -43.69 -63.83 -30.73
CA GLU A 5 -42.38 -63.39 -30.20
C GLU A 5 -41.17 -63.48 -31.17
N GLN A 6 -40.64 -62.32 -31.61
CA GLN A 6 -39.19 -62.02 -31.69
C GLN A 6 -38.91 -60.52 -31.95
N LEU A 7 -38.39 -59.89 -30.89
CA LEU A 7 -37.45 -58.76 -30.75
C LEU A 7 -37.16 -57.81 -31.95
N THR A 8 -37.39 -56.51 -31.74
CA THR A 8 -36.88 -55.39 -32.54
C THR A 8 -35.61 -54.76 -31.95
N PRO A 9 -34.73 -54.12 -32.77
CA PRO A 9 -33.41 -53.68 -32.34
C PRO A 9 -33.41 -52.28 -31.72
N GLU A 10 -32.68 -52.12 -30.62
CA GLU A 10 -32.25 -50.84 -30.04
C GLU A 10 -31.48 -50.00 -31.08
N GLN A 11 -31.99 -48.81 -31.37
CA GLN A 11 -31.25 -47.76 -32.07
C GLN A 11 -30.72 -46.74 -31.05
N THR A 12 -29.42 -46.77 -30.84
CA THR A 12 -28.62 -45.68 -30.25
C THR A 12 -28.86 -44.39 -31.03
N THR A 13 -29.40 -43.36 -30.36
CA THR A 13 -29.29 -41.98 -30.84
C THR A 13 -28.71 -41.12 -29.72
N GLU A 14 -27.52 -40.59 -29.98
CA GLU A 14 -26.84 -39.57 -29.18
C GLU A 14 -27.77 -38.37 -28.99
N GLU A 15 -28.27 -38.18 -27.78
CA GLU A 15 -28.99 -36.98 -27.41
C GLU A 15 -27.98 -35.83 -27.23
N LYS A 16 -27.84 -35.02 -28.29
CA LYS A 16 -27.18 -33.72 -28.25
C LYS A 16 -27.79 -32.88 -27.12
N GLU A 17 -27.02 -32.66 -26.06
CA GLU A 17 -27.29 -31.61 -25.07
C GLU A 17 -27.47 -30.27 -25.81
N LYS A 18 -28.73 -29.79 -25.86
CA LYS A 18 -29.03 -28.42 -26.28
C LYS A 18 -28.37 -27.45 -25.30
N PRO A 19 -27.68 -26.40 -25.78
CA PRO A 19 -27.13 -25.38 -24.89
C PRO A 19 -28.28 -24.65 -24.20
N LYS A 20 -28.22 -24.58 -22.86
CA LYS A 20 -29.11 -23.75 -22.04
C LYS A 20 -29.12 -22.33 -22.60
N GLY A 21 -30.30 -21.89 -22.99
CA GLY A 21 -30.56 -20.57 -23.53
C GLY A 21 -30.06 -19.47 -22.61
N ASP A 22 -29.45 -18.49 -23.26
CA ASP A 22 -28.96 -17.22 -22.76
C ASP A 22 -29.98 -16.47 -21.87
N GLU A 23 -29.77 -16.46 -20.55
CA GLU A 23 -30.53 -15.66 -19.57
C GLU A 23 -30.27 -14.13 -19.68
N SER A 24 -29.51 -13.66 -20.69
CA SER A 24 -29.07 -12.26 -20.77
C SER A 24 -30.07 -11.25 -21.37
N LYS A 25 -31.30 -11.65 -21.72
CA LYS A 25 -32.32 -10.73 -22.28
C LYS A 25 -33.61 -10.66 -21.46
N LYS A 26 -33.52 -10.32 -20.17
CA LYS A 26 -34.68 -9.72 -19.48
C LYS A 26 -34.88 -8.28 -19.98
N THR A 27 -35.98 -8.04 -20.71
CA THR A 27 -36.39 -6.72 -21.18
C THR A 27 -36.64 -5.81 -19.98
N LEU A 28 -35.76 -4.83 -19.75
CA LEU A 28 -35.85 -3.89 -18.62
C LEU A 28 -37.20 -3.16 -18.65
N THR A 29 -37.87 -3.03 -17.50
CA THR A 29 -39.11 -2.26 -17.38
C THR A 29 -38.85 -0.77 -17.70
N PRO A 30 -39.88 0.01 -18.09
CA PRO A 30 -39.73 1.46 -18.34
C PRO A 30 -39.07 2.20 -17.16
N GLU A 31 -39.43 1.85 -15.92
CA GLU A 31 -38.83 2.39 -14.70
C GLU A 31 -37.36 2.00 -14.56
N GLN A 32 -37.00 0.73 -14.81
CA GLN A 32 -35.61 0.28 -14.79
C GLN A 32 -34.78 0.94 -15.88
N LYS A 33 -35.34 1.17 -17.07
CA LYS A 33 -34.71 1.93 -18.15
C LYS A 33 -34.48 3.39 -17.75
N GLN A 34 -35.48 4.03 -17.12
CA GLN A 34 -35.38 5.41 -16.66
C GLN A 34 -34.37 5.57 -15.51
N ALA A 35 -34.36 4.65 -14.54
CA ALA A 35 -33.38 4.61 -13.46
C ALA A 35 -31.97 4.37 -13.98
N ARG A 36 -31.80 3.44 -14.95
CA ARG A 36 -30.52 3.22 -15.64
C ARG A 36 -30.06 4.47 -16.40
N LYS A 37 -30.96 5.15 -17.12
CA LYS A 37 -30.65 6.41 -17.83
C LYS A 37 -30.22 7.52 -16.86
N LYS A 38 -30.94 7.71 -15.75
CA LYS A 38 -30.56 8.67 -14.69
C LYS A 38 -29.19 8.34 -14.08
N LYS A 39 -28.90 7.05 -13.82
CA LYS A 39 -27.60 6.60 -13.31
C LYS A 39 -26.47 6.90 -14.30
N ILE A 40 -26.68 6.64 -15.59
CA ILE A 40 -25.69 6.93 -16.65
C ILE A 40 -25.44 8.44 -16.73
N ILE A 41 -26.49 9.27 -16.79
CA ILE A 41 -26.35 10.74 -16.85
C ILE A 41 -25.58 11.26 -15.63
N ARG A 42 -25.95 10.82 -14.42
CA ARG A 42 -25.24 11.22 -13.18
C ARG A 42 -23.76 10.84 -13.25
N LYS A 43 -23.45 9.64 -13.75
CA LYS A 43 -22.06 9.23 -13.95
C LYS A 43 -21.37 10.16 -14.96
N SER A 44 -21.94 10.37 -16.14
CA SER A 44 -21.36 11.27 -17.14
C SER A 44 -21.08 12.67 -16.59
N ILE A 45 -21.99 13.26 -15.81
CA ILE A 45 -21.78 14.57 -15.19
C ILE A 45 -20.58 14.56 -14.24
N ILE A 46 -20.50 13.58 -13.34
CA ILE A 46 -19.37 13.48 -12.39
C ILE A 46 -18.05 13.30 -13.14
N ALA A 47 -18.01 12.45 -14.18
CA ALA A 47 -16.81 12.28 -15.00
C ALA A 47 -16.40 13.57 -15.71
N THR A 48 -17.35 14.34 -16.25
CA THR A 48 -17.08 15.65 -16.85
C THR A 48 -16.54 16.65 -15.83
N VAL A 49 -17.08 16.67 -14.60
CA VAL A 49 -16.58 17.52 -13.53
C VAL A 49 -15.14 17.14 -13.15
N ILE A 50 -14.85 15.85 -12.96
CA ILE A 50 -13.49 15.37 -12.68
C ILE A 50 -12.53 15.79 -13.79
N LEU A 51 -12.92 15.59 -15.05
CA LEU A 51 -12.10 15.98 -16.19
C LEU A 51 -11.86 17.50 -16.24
N GLY A 52 -12.89 18.30 -15.93
CA GLY A 52 -12.76 19.75 -15.84
C GLY A 52 -11.78 20.19 -14.75
N ILE A 53 -11.86 19.58 -13.56
CA ILE A 53 -10.93 19.85 -12.45
C ILE A 53 -9.51 19.42 -12.83
N ALA A 54 -9.36 18.25 -13.47
CA ALA A 54 -8.06 17.77 -13.95
C ALA A 54 -7.45 18.71 -15.00
N ILE A 55 -8.23 19.22 -15.96
CA ILE A 55 -7.75 20.20 -16.94
C ILE A 55 -7.32 21.49 -16.23
N GLY A 56 -8.09 21.96 -15.25
CA GLY A 56 -7.71 23.13 -14.43
C GLY A 56 -6.38 22.94 -13.70
N ALA A 57 -6.10 21.72 -13.23
CA ALA A 57 -4.87 21.39 -12.53
C ALA A 57 -3.60 21.53 -13.40
N ILE A 58 -3.71 21.51 -14.74
CA ILE A 58 -2.59 21.80 -15.65
C ILE A 58 -1.98 23.17 -15.35
N PHE A 59 -2.83 24.15 -15.04
CA PHE A 59 -2.44 25.54 -14.82
C PHE A 59 -2.04 25.83 -13.37
N LEU A 60 -2.29 24.91 -12.45
CA LEU A 60 -1.88 25.01 -11.04
C LEU A 60 -0.49 24.45 -10.79
N GLY A 61 -0.03 23.56 -11.68
CA GLY A 61 1.30 22.98 -11.59
C GLY A 61 2.40 24.04 -11.79
N PRO A 62 3.62 23.75 -11.35
CA PRO A 62 4.74 24.65 -11.54
C PRO A 62 5.04 24.84 -13.03
N ALA A 63 5.52 26.03 -13.37
CA ALA A 63 6.05 26.31 -14.70
C ALA A 63 7.22 25.38 -15.02
N ASN A 64 7.34 25.00 -16.29
CA ASN A 64 8.47 24.22 -16.76
C ASN A 64 9.76 25.03 -16.63
N MET A 65 10.87 24.35 -16.36
CA MET A 65 12.21 24.92 -16.39
C MET A 65 12.74 24.90 -17.84
N ASP A 66 12.30 25.87 -18.63
CA ASP A 66 12.67 26.00 -20.04
C ASP A 66 14.17 26.31 -20.23
N PRO A 67 14.75 26.05 -21.41
CA PRO A 67 16.13 26.42 -21.71
C PRO A 67 16.43 27.90 -21.42
N GLY A 68 17.51 28.17 -20.68
CA GLY A 68 17.84 29.49 -20.16
C GLY A 68 18.88 29.47 -19.04
N GLN A 69 19.18 30.65 -18.50
CA GLN A 69 20.04 30.82 -17.33
C GLN A 69 19.19 30.90 -16.06
N TYR A 70 19.63 30.22 -15.01
CA TYR A 70 19.02 30.23 -13.69
C TYR A 70 20.10 30.51 -12.65
N GLN A 71 19.73 31.19 -11.58
CA GLN A 71 20.64 31.51 -10.49
C GLN A 71 20.30 30.64 -9.29
N VAL A 72 21.31 29.96 -8.76
CA VAL A 72 21.23 29.24 -7.50
C VAL A 72 21.79 30.15 -6.43
N GLU A 73 20.96 30.53 -5.47
CA GLU A 73 21.32 31.27 -4.28
C GLU A 73 21.46 30.29 -3.12
N LEU A 74 22.53 30.42 -2.35
CA LEU A 74 22.82 29.58 -1.19
C LEU A 74 22.99 30.46 0.03
N THR A 75 22.38 30.02 1.13
CA THR A 75 22.58 30.56 2.47
C THR A 75 23.25 29.49 3.31
N ILE A 76 24.38 29.84 3.92
CA ILE A 76 25.21 28.96 4.75
C ILE A 76 25.36 29.63 6.11
N THR A 77 24.87 28.98 7.17
CA THR A 77 24.92 29.52 8.54
C THR A 77 26.14 28.97 9.28
N LEU A 78 27.13 29.82 9.56
CA LEU A 78 28.34 29.49 10.33
C LEU A 78 28.40 30.38 11.56
N ASP A 79 28.69 29.80 12.74
CA ASP A 79 28.85 30.57 13.99
C ASP A 79 27.68 31.56 14.23
N GLU A 80 26.44 31.09 14.04
CA GLU A 80 25.19 31.89 14.13
C GLU A 80 25.07 33.07 13.14
N THR A 81 25.95 33.11 12.12
CA THR A 81 25.96 34.14 11.08
C THR A 81 25.62 33.53 9.71
N ASP A 82 24.66 34.15 9.02
CA ASP A 82 24.25 33.73 7.68
C ASP A 82 25.16 34.36 6.60
N TYR A 83 25.76 33.49 5.78
CA TYR A 83 26.55 33.86 4.62
C TYR A 83 25.80 33.53 3.33
N PHE A 84 25.84 34.46 2.38
CA PHE A 84 25.12 34.34 1.11
C PHE A 84 26.10 34.20 -0.06
N THR A 85 25.87 33.23 -0.93
CA THR A 85 26.61 33.06 -2.18
C THR A 85 25.69 32.65 -3.32
N SER A 86 26.12 32.83 -4.56
CA SER A 86 25.36 32.36 -5.71
C SER A 86 26.23 31.95 -6.89
N PHE A 87 25.68 31.06 -7.70
CA PHE A 87 26.26 30.61 -8.97
C PHE A 87 25.15 30.42 -10.01
N ASN A 88 25.53 30.46 -11.29
CA ASN A 88 24.59 30.32 -12.39
C ASN A 88 24.65 28.89 -12.95
N ILE A 89 23.47 28.36 -13.27
CA ILE A 89 23.30 27.11 -14.00
C ILE A 89 22.59 27.36 -15.31
N THR A 90 22.93 26.58 -16.34
CA THR A 90 22.30 26.66 -17.66
C THR A 90 21.35 25.49 -17.86
N MET A 91 20.12 25.76 -18.28
CA MET A 91 19.21 24.75 -18.83
C MET A 91 19.35 24.74 -20.35
N ALA A 92 19.60 23.58 -20.94
CA ALA A 92 19.82 23.41 -22.37
C ALA A 92 19.11 22.17 -22.92
N GLY A 93 19.05 22.04 -24.25
CA GLY A 93 18.47 20.86 -24.92
C GLY A 93 19.29 19.57 -24.75
N SER A 94 20.57 19.70 -24.41
CA SER A 94 21.47 18.62 -24.05
C SER A 94 22.21 18.95 -22.76
N ALA A 95 22.41 17.96 -21.88
CA ALA A 95 23.24 18.14 -20.70
C ALA A 95 24.72 18.29 -21.12
N ASN A 96 25.47 19.09 -20.35
CA ASN A 96 26.94 19.04 -20.35
C ASN A 96 27.37 18.45 -19.00
N THR A 97 27.92 17.24 -19.03
CA THR A 97 28.34 16.50 -17.82
C THR A 97 29.70 16.96 -17.28
N ALA A 98 30.35 17.94 -17.92
CA ALA A 98 31.53 18.55 -17.35
C ALA A 98 31.16 19.31 -16.07
N SER A 99 31.61 18.80 -14.93
CA SER A 99 31.50 19.49 -13.64
C SER A 99 32.43 20.70 -13.61
N VAL A 100 31.91 21.80 -13.08
CA VAL A 100 32.62 23.06 -12.86
C VAL A 100 32.70 23.29 -11.36
N GLU A 101 33.88 23.69 -10.91
CA GLU A 101 34.12 24.10 -9.53
C GLU A 101 33.99 25.62 -9.43
N TYR A 102 33.14 26.09 -8.52
CA TYR A 102 33.02 27.49 -8.18
C TYR A 102 33.60 27.73 -6.79
N TYR A 103 34.57 28.63 -6.72
CA TYR A 103 35.16 29.10 -5.47
C TYR A 103 34.55 30.44 -5.09
N LYS A 104 33.91 30.51 -3.92
CA LYS A 104 33.18 31.69 -3.46
C LYS A 104 33.55 32.05 -2.03
N THR A 105 34.24 33.16 -1.85
CA THR A 105 34.52 33.72 -0.52
C THR A 105 33.22 34.16 0.16
N LEU A 106 33.03 33.77 1.42
CA LEU A 106 31.82 34.05 2.19
C LEU A 106 31.97 35.38 2.95
N GLY A 107 31.42 36.46 2.38
CA GLY A 107 31.46 37.79 3.00
C GLY A 107 32.89 38.34 3.17
N THR A 108 33.19 38.92 4.34
CA THR A 108 34.54 39.38 4.73
C THR A 108 35.29 38.37 5.62
N SER A 109 34.80 37.13 5.71
CA SER A 109 35.40 36.08 6.54
C SER A 109 36.56 35.37 5.83
N ASN A 110 37.29 34.52 6.56
CA ASN A 110 38.29 33.62 5.97
C ASN A 110 37.67 32.39 5.31
N TYR A 111 36.34 32.22 5.37
CA TYR A 111 35.66 31.04 4.85
C TYR A 111 35.40 31.12 3.34
N SER A 112 35.57 30.01 2.64
CA SER A 112 35.24 29.86 1.23
C SER A 112 34.34 28.65 0.99
N ALA A 113 33.30 28.85 0.20
CA ALA A 113 32.46 27.76 -0.31
C ALA A 113 33.05 27.23 -1.63
N ILE A 114 33.22 25.92 -1.70
CA ILE A 114 33.57 25.16 -2.89
C ILE A 114 32.29 24.50 -3.39
N ILE A 115 31.83 24.89 -4.57
CA ILE A 115 30.60 24.37 -5.17
C ILE A 115 30.97 23.56 -6.40
N ILE A 116 30.55 22.31 -6.46
CA ILE A 116 30.79 21.42 -7.61
C ILE A 116 29.44 21.17 -8.27
N ALA A 117 29.25 21.72 -9.46
CA ALA A 117 27.98 21.65 -10.19
C ALA A 117 28.22 21.40 -11.69
N ASN A 118 27.24 20.88 -12.40
CA ASN A 118 27.34 20.74 -13.85
C ASN A 118 27.13 22.09 -14.54
N GLN A 119 27.86 22.34 -15.63
CA GLN A 119 27.76 23.60 -16.36
C GLN A 119 26.39 23.79 -17.03
N ALA A 120 25.80 22.69 -17.53
CA ALA A 120 24.50 22.71 -18.16
C ALA A 120 23.70 21.43 -17.87
N TYR A 121 22.42 21.61 -17.56
CA TYR A 121 21.46 20.55 -17.29
C TYR A 121 20.47 20.44 -18.43
N LYS A 122 20.01 19.24 -18.71
CA LYS A 122 19.03 18.98 -19.77
C LYS A 122 17.64 19.38 -19.29
N SER A 123 16.94 20.22 -20.05
CA SER A 123 15.53 20.53 -19.81
C SER A 123 14.65 19.40 -20.37
N SER A 124 14.48 18.34 -19.59
CA SER A 124 13.61 17.20 -19.92
C SER A 124 13.08 16.50 -18.67
N THR A 125 12.12 15.60 -18.83
CA THR A 125 11.72 14.69 -17.74
C THR A 125 12.91 13.85 -17.28
N HIS A 126 12.86 13.36 -16.03
CA HIS A 126 13.92 12.59 -15.36
C HIS A 126 15.24 13.36 -15.11
N SER A 127 15.31 14.64 -15.49
CA SER A 127 16.52 15.43 -15.31
C SER A 127 16.53 16.07 -13.93
N LYS A 128 17.67 16.01 -13.23
CA LYS A 128 17.89 16.59 -11.90
C LYS A 128 18.91 17.72 -11.97
N VAL A 129 18.73 18.76 -11.17
CA VAL A 129 19.77 19.72 -10.82
C VAL A 129 20.47 19.18 -9.60
N GLU A 130 21.75 18.83 -9.76
CA GLU A 130 22.56 18.23 -8.71
C GLU A 130 23.85 19.04 -8.54
N PHE A 131 24.23 19.32 -7.30
CA PHE A 131 25.48 19.99 -6.97
C PHE A 131 25.91 19.71 -5.53
N ASN A 132 27.20 19.86 -5.26
CA ASN A 132 27.80 19.66 -3.95
C ASN A 132 28.34 20.98 -3.40
N VAL A 133 28.28 21.15 -2.09
CA VAL A 133 28.83 22.32 -1.40
C VAL A 133 29.71 21.88 -0.23
N GLY A 134 30.99 22.23 -0.27
CA GLY A 134 31.93 22.08 0.84
C GLY A 134 32.42 23.44 1.33
N ILE A 135 32.77 23.55 2.61
CA ILE A 135 33.28 24.79 3.21
C ILE A 135 34.71 24.60 3.70
N VAL A 136 35.57 25.58 3.40
CA VAL A 136 36.98 25.60 3.81
C VAL A 136 37.27 26.88 4.59
N ASP A 137 37.98 26.75 5.70
CA ASP A 137 38.61 27.85 6.42
C ASP A 137 39.94 28.21 5.77
N GLY A 138 40.01 29.37 5.13
CA GLY A 138 41.20 29.89 4.48
C GLY A 138 42.32 30.32 5.44
N ALA A 139 42.05 30.46 6.75
CA ALA A 139 43.10 30.76 7.73
C ALA A 139 43.96 29.53 8.07
N ASN A 140 43.30 28.38 8.22
CA ASN A 140 43.92 27.13 8.62
C ASN A 140 44.04 26.12 7.46
N ASN A 141 43.52 26.48 6.29
CA ASN A 141 43.38 25.62 5.12
C ASN A 141 42.70 24.28 5.47
N SER A 142 41.73 24.32 6.38
CA SER A 142 41.04 23.17 6.95
C SER A 142 39.56 23.15 6.58
N ILE A 143 39.01 21.96 6.38
CA ILE A 143 37.60 21.76 6.05
C ILE A 143 36.73 21.90 7.31
N ILE A 144 35.56 22.50 7.16
CA ILE A 144 34.57 22.61 8.22
C ILE A 144 33.44 21.63 7.91
N ASP A 145 33.23 20.65 8.80
CA ASP A 145 32.04 19.80 8.76
C ASP A 145 30.87 20.57 9.36
N ILE A 146 29.83 20.76 8.56
CA ILE A 146 28.68 21.61 8.88
C ILE A 146 27.44 20.74 8.79
N GLN A 147 26.51 20.92 9.72
CA GLN A 147 25.26 20.17 9.72
C GLN A 147 24.37 20.60 8.55
N LEU A 148 23.64 19.65 7.94
CA LEU A 148 22.78 19.89 6.78
C LEU A 148 21.72 20.98 7.01
N ASN A 149 21.27 21.17 8.25
CA ASN A 149 20.30 22.20 8.64
C ASN A 149 20.87 23.64 8.57
N GLN A 150 22.19 23.79 8.47
CA GLN A 150 22.87 25.08 8.32
C GLN A 150 22.99 25.49 6.85
N TYR A 151 22.57 24.64 5.92
CA TYR A 151 22.52 24.95 4.50
C TYR A 151 21.07 25.16 4.06
N SER A 152 20.84 26.20 3.27
CA SER A 152 19.62 26.33 2.48
C SER A 152 19.94 26.90 1.11
N GLY A 153 19.13 26.57 0.11
CA GLY A 153 19.29 27.12 -1.22
C GLY A 153 17.97 27.53 -1.84
N ASN A 154 18.06 28.35 -2.87
CA ASN A 154 16.94 28.78 -3.68
C ASN A 154 17.36 28.83 -5.15
N ILE A 155 16.51 28.31 -6.04
CA ILE A 155 16.71 28.42 -7.48
C ILE A 155 15.75 29.48 -8.02
N ASN A 156 16.34 30.55 -8.54
CA ASN A 156 15.65 31.71 -9.09
C ASN A 156 15.79 31.78 -10.62
N GLY A 157 14.71 32.15 -11.32
CA GLY A 157 14.70 32.34 -12.78
C GLY A 157 13.33 32.64 -13.35
N LYS A 158 13.18 32.62 -14.69
CA LYS A 158 11.93 32.90 -15.46
C LYS A 158 10.68 32.24 -14.83
N ASN A 159 10.05 32.91 -13.88
CA ASN A 159 8.88 32.44 -13.12
C ASN A 159 9.13 31.24 -12.17
N MET A 160 10.35 31.10 -11.64
CA MET A 160 10.71 30.09 -10.66
C MET A 160 11.39 30.73 -9.47
N ASP A 161 10.85 30.44 -8.29
CA ASP A 161 11.42 30.72 -6.97
C ASP A 161 11.19 29.43 -6.18
N ARG A 162 12.23 28.63 -6.01
CA ARG A 162 12.15 27.29 -5.43
C ARG A 162 13.25 27.01 -4.44
N LYS A 163 12.83 26.86 -3.19
CA LYS A 163 13.68 26.35 -2.13
C LYS A 163 14.19 24.96 -2.47
N ILE A 164 15.48 24.76 -2.27
CA ILE A 164 16.18 23.50 -2.35
C ILE A 164 16.94 23.28 -1.04
N ARG A 165 17.12 22.01 -0.67
CA ARG A 165 17.80 21.61 0.56
C ARG A 165 18.82 20.53 0.24
N PRO A 166 19.87 20.42 1.07
CA PRO A 166 20.75 19.29 0.93
C PRO A 166 20.07 18.01 1.44
N ILE A 167 20.46 16.89 0.86
CA ILE A 167 20.06 15.53 1.20
C ILE A 167 21.21 14.88 1.96
N ASP A 168 20.90 14.03 2.93
CA ASP A 168 21.90 13.23 3.67
C ASP A 168 22.44 12.09 2.78
N ASP A 169 23.23 12.49 1.80
CA ASP A 169 24.06 11.61 1.00
C ASP A 169 25.50 12.08 1.14
N LYS A 170 26.17 11.65 2.23
CA LYS A 170 27.58 11.96 2.49
C LYS A 170 28.45 11.28 1.44
N THR A 171 28.51 11.86 0.26
CA THR A 171 29.50 11.48 -0.74
C THR A 171 30.80 12.17 -0.35
N SER A 172 31.85 11.39 -0.13
CA SER A 172 33.19 11.96 0.03
C SER A 172 33.72 12.32 -1.35
N TYR A 173 34.09 13.59 -1.56
CA TYR A 173 34.78 14.02 -2.77
C TYR A 173 36.24 14.30 -2.45
N SER A 174 37.15 13.73 -3.24
CA SER A 174 38.54 14.14 -3.26
C SER A 174 38.63 15.48 -3.99
N VAL A 175 38.68 16.58 -3.25
CA VAL A 175 38.92 17.92 -3.83
C VAL A 175 40.44 18.10 -4.00
N ILE A 176 40.86 19.13 -4.75
CA ILE A 176 42.24 19.52 -5.08
C ILE A 176 43.25 19.44 -3.89
N LEU A 177 42.77 19.47 -2.65
CA LEU A 177 43.56 19.30 -1.42
C LEU A 177 44.01 17.85 -1.12
N GLY A 178 43.51 16.84 -1.85
CA GLY A 178 43.88 15.43 -1.64
C GLY A 178 43.26 14.78 -0.40
N GLU A 179 42.31 15.45 0.25
CA GLU A 179 41.55 14.95 1.41
C GLU A 179 40.09 14.70 1.03
N ASP A 180 39.49 13.67 1.64
CA ASP A 180 38.07 13.35 1.51
C ASP A 180 37.23 14.41 2.25
N ILE A 181 36.50 15.24 1.48
CA ILE A 181 35.65 16.29 2.03
C ILE A 181 34.23 15.75 2.19
N SER A 182 33.65 15.90 3.39
CA SER A 182 32.19 15.76 3.56
C SER A 182 31.52 16.99 2.94
N VAL A 183 30.77 16.78 1.86
CA VAL A 183 30.04 17.85 1.16
C VAL A 183 28.54 17.71 1.38
N ALA A 184 27.85 18.84 1.43
CA ALA A 184 26.39 18.87 1.38
C ALA A 184 25.94 18.64 -0.06
N TYR A 185 25.19 17.56 -0.29
CA TYR A 185 24.66 17.20 -1.60
C TYR A 185 23.27 17.80 -1.81
N PHE A 186 23.07 18.58 -2.87
CA PHE A 186 21.77 19.12 -3.26
C PHE A 186 21.29 18.42 -4.52
N SER A 187 20.02 18.03 -4.53
CA SER A 187 19.34 17.49 -5.70
C SER A 187 17.91 18.02 -5.79
N MET A 188 17.49 18.44 -6.97
CA MET A 188 16.11 18.82 -7.27
C MET A 188 15.70 18.30 -8.64
N MET A 189 14.53 17.66 -8.74
CA MET A 189 13.94 17.30 -10.01
C MET A 189 13.58 18.55 -10.82
N ILE A 190 14.01 18.59 -12.09
CA ILE A 190 13.68 19.67 -13.00
C ILE A 190 12.17 19.62 -13.31
N PRO A 191 11.42 20.69 -13.02
CA PRO A 191 10.01 20.76 -13.39
C PRO A 191 9.88 20.75 -14.90
N PHE A 192 9.36 19.66 -15.45
CA PHE A 192 9.12 19.52 -16.89
C PHE A 192 7.88 18.68 -17.13
N LYS A 193 6.91 19.23 -17.86
CA LYS A 193 5.56 18.65 -18.04
C LYS A 193 4.81 18.45 -16.70
N SER A 194 5.20 19.17 -15.65
CA SER A 194 4.64 19.04 -14.31
C SER A 194 3.14 19.27 -14.27
N GLY A 195 2.62 20.28 -14.98
CA GLY A 195 1.17 20.53 -15.07
C GLY A 195 0.38 19.33 -15.61
N LEU A 196 0.92 18.59 -16.59
CA LEU A 196 0.28 17.39 -17.11
C LEU A 196 0.29 16.24 -16.09
N ALA A 197 1.40 16.07 -15.36
CA ALA A 197 1.48 15.08 -14.30
C ALA A 197 0.52 15.40 -13.13
N LEU A 198 0.37 16.68 -12.75
CA LEU A 198 -0.61 17.12 -11.76
C LEU A 198 -2.05 16.86 -12.24
N SER A 199 -2.33 17.17 -13.51
CA SER A 199 -3.61 16.88 -14.15
C SER A 199 -3.93 15.39 -14.12
N LEU A 200 -2.95 14.54 -14.45
CA LEU A 200 -3.10 13.09 -14.41
C LEU A 200 -3.35 12.59 -12.98
N LEU A 201 -2.61 13.10 -11.99
CA LEU A 201 -2.84 12.79 -10.58
C LEU A 201 -4.27 13.14 -10.17
N VAL A 202 -4.74 14.36 -10.45
CA VAL A 202 -6.09 14.81 -10.11
C VAL A 202 -7.16 13.99 -10.83
N LEU A 203 -6.94 13.66 -12.11
CA LEU A 203 -7.84 12.82 -12.89
C LEU A 203 -7.96 11.42 -12.28
N VAL A 204 -6.83 10.74 -12.06
CA VAL A 204 -6.78 9.37 -11.57
C VAL A 204 -7.29 9.30 -10.12
N ALA A 205 -6.91 10.27 -9.27
CA ALA A 205 -7.46 10.45 -7.94
C ALA A 205 -8.98 10.57 -7.98
N GLY A 206 -9.52 11.45 -8.83
CA GLY A 206 -10.96 11.63 -8.99
C GLY A 206 -11.67 10.36 -9.48
N LEU A 207 -11.07 9.62 -10.42
CA LEU A 207 -11.63 8.36 -10.92
C LEU A 207 -11.62 7.25 -9.86
N TRP A 208 -10.54 7.14 -9.08
CA TRP A 208 -10.41 6.14 -8.02
C TRP A 208 -11.24 6.45 -6.79
N ILE A 209 -11.37 7.72 -6.39
CA ILE A 209 -12.24 8.16 -5.30
C ILE A 209 -13.70 7.97 -5.68
N THR A 210 -14.11 8.38 -6.88
CA THR A 210 -15.54 8.29 -7.24
C THR A 210 -15.97 6.90 -7.67
N GLU A 211 -15.03 5.99 -7.96
CA GLU A 211 -15.24 4.66 -8.56
C GLU A 211 -16.29 4.66 -9.68
N ILE A 212 -16.30 5.76 -10.44
CA ILE A 212 -17.32 5.98 -11.45
C ILE A 212 -17.18 5.01 -12.61
N VAL A 213 -15.93 4.66 -12.89
CA VAL A 213 -15.46 3.58 -13.75
C VAL A 213 -14.70 2.56 -12.90
N PRO A 214 -14.56 1.31 -13.34
CA PRO A 214 -13.71 0.34 -12.66
C PRO A 214 -12.30 0.91 -12.43
N THR A 215 -11.72 0.71 -11.24
CA THR A 215 -10.42 1.29 -10.84
C THR A 215 -9.27 0.92 -11.78
N ILE A 216 -9.35 -0.24 -12.42
CA ILE A 216 -8.45 -0.71 -13.47
C ILE A 216 -8.39 0.24 -14.70
N VAL A 217 -9.47 0.98 -14.99
CA VAL A 217 -9.48 1.98 -16.06
C VAL A 217 -8.54 3.13 -15.73
N GLY A 218 -8.55 3.60 -14.48
CA GLY A 218 -7.59 4.60 -14.01
C GLY A 218 -6.16 4.07 -14.07
N ALA A 219 -5.94 2.83 -13.65
CA ALA A 219 -4.62 2.20 -13.68
C ALA A 219 -4.01 2.12 -15.09
N PHE A 220 -4.79 1.75 -16.11
CA PHE A 220 -4.30 1.72 -17.49
C PHE A 220 -4.29 3.08 -18.18
N LEU A 221 -5.09 4.06 -17.71
CA LEU A 221 -5.06 5.42 -18.24
C LEU A 221 -3.70 6.09 -17.98
N VAL A 222 -3.07 5.80 -16.83
CA VAL A 222 -1.77 6.34 -16.43
C VAL A 222 -0.69 6.11 -17.50
N PRO A 223 -0.30 4.86 -17.85
CA PRO A 223 0.74 4.63 -18.84
C PRO A 223 0.38 5.19 -20.23
N ILE A 224 -0.91 5.15 -20.60
CA ILE A 224 -1.37 5.73 -21.87
C ILE A 224 -1.08 7.23 -21.92
N VAL A 225 -1.47 7.97 -20.89
CA VAL A 225 -1.30 9.43 -20.84
C VAL A 225 0.18 9.80 -20.73
N VAL A 226 0.95 9.10 -19.90
CA VAL A 226 2.40 9.34 -19.71
C VAL A 226 3.18 9.14 -21.01
N VAL A 227 2.86 8.10 -21.79
CA VAL A 227 3.51 7.85 -23.09
C VAL A 227 3.08 8.85 -24.14
N ILE A 228 1.77 9.12 -24.29
CA ILE A 228 1.26 10.08 -25.29
C ILE A 228 1.76 11.50 -25.02
N SER A 229 1.85 11.89 -23.74
CA SER A 229 2.41 13.19 -23.34
C SER A 229 3.93 13.23 -23.45
N GLY A 230 4.60 12.09 -23.66
CA GLY A 230 6.06 11.97 -23.71
C GLY A 230 6.75 12.28 -22.38
N ILE A 231 6.10 11.97 -21.26
CA ILE A 231 6.72 12.03 -19.93
C ILE A 231 7.71 10.87 -19.77
N SER A 232 7.30 9.68 -20.19
CA SER A 232 8.13 8.46 -20.18
C SER A 232 7.98 7.68 -21.48
N THR A 233 8.93 6.79 -21.76
CA THR A 233 8.87 5.86 -22.89
C THR A 233 7.83 4.76 -22.64
N THR A 234 7.44 4.03 -23.69
CA THR A 234 6.53 2.87 -23.54
C THR A 234 7.11 1.79 -22.64
N SER A 235 8.43 1.59 -22.67
CA SER A 235 9.09 0.59 -21.83
C SER A 235 9.03 1.00 -20.37
N GLU A 236 9.43 2.25 -20.07
CA GLU A 236 9.36 2.83 -18.71
C GLU A 236 7.94 2.77 -18.17
N ALA A 237 6.93 3.21 -18.95
CA ALA A 237 5.55 3.25 -18.47
C ALA A 237 4.90 1.87 -18.25
N LEU A 238 5.40 0.79 -18.85
CA LEU A 238 4.83 -0.56 -18.71
C LEU A 238 5.62 -1.47 -17.77
N GLN A 239 6.91 -1.18 -17.53
CA GLN A 239 7.76 -1.94 -16.62
C GLN A 239 7.16 -2.10 -15.21
N PRO A 240 6.53 -1.07 -14.60
CA PRO A 240 5.95 -1.20 -13.27
C PRO A 240 4.83 -2.23 -13.16
N PHE A 241 4.19 -2.65 -14.26
CA PHE A 241 3.17 -3.72 -14.25
C PHE A 241 3.75 -5.12 -14.10
N PHE A 242 5.07 -5.27 -14.24
CA PHE A 242 5.80 -6.54 -14.13
C PHE A 242 6.85 -6.52 -13.03
N ASP A 243 6.69 -5.60 -12.07
CA ASP A 243 7.58 -5.43 -10.94
C ASP A 243 7.66 -6.69 -10.03
N PRO A 244 8.82 -7.01 -9.40
CA PRO A 244 8.95 -8.12 -8.46
C PRO A 244 7.91 -8.11 -7.33
N VAL A 245 7.44 -6.94 -6.87
CA VAL A 245 6.38 -6.83 -5.86
C VAL A 245 5.02 -7.25 -6.41
N ILE A 246 4.75 -7.01 -7.70
CA ILE A 246 3.55 -7.56 -8.36
C ILE A 246 3.65 -9.08 -8.49
N ALA A 247 4.84 -9.61 -8.83
CA ALA A 247 5.08 -11.06 -8.86
C ALA A 247 4.89 -11.70 -7.47
N LEU A 248 5.31 -11.02 -6.40
CA LEU A 248 5.08 -11.42 -5.01
C LEU A 248 3.58 -11.56 -4.72
N PHE A 249 2.77 -10.57 -5.10
CA PHE A 249 1.32 -10.60 -4.90
C PHE A 249 0.61 -11.64 -5.74
N PHE A 250 1.01 -11.77 -7.01
CA PHE A 250 0.48 -12.81 -7.87
C PHE A 250 0.70 -14.19 -7.26
N GLY A 251 1.92 -14.50 -6.80
CA GLY A 251 2.21 -15.77 -6.13
C GLY A 251 1.46 -15.91 -4.79
N GLY A 252 1.37 -14.85 -4.00
CA GLY A 252 0.57 -14.82 -2.77
C GLY A 252 -0.91 -15.14 -3.01
N PHE A 253 -1.53 -14.57 -4.04
CA PHE A 253 -2.92 -14.87 -4.41
C PHE A 253 -3.11 -16.30 -4.89
N ILE A 254 -2.16 -16.86 -5.65
CA ILE A 254 -2.20 -18.27 -6.08
C ILE A 254 -2.07 -19.21 -4.88
N ILE A 255 -1.18 -18.92 -3.94
CA ILE A 255 -1.02 -19.68 -2.69
C ILE A 255 -2.31 -19.61 -1.87
N ALA A 256 -2.89 -18.41 -1.70
CA ALA A 256 -4.14 -18.22 -0.97
C ALA A 256 -5.32 -18.96 -1.62
N GLU A 257 -5.42 -18.94 -2.96
CA GLU A 257 -6.43 -19.71 -3.68
C GLU A 257 -6.21 -21.22 -3.53
N ALA A 258 -4.96 -21.69 -3.49
CA ALA A 258 -4.66 -23.10 -3.23
C ALA A 258 -5.10 -23.53 -1.82
N LEU A 259 -4.81 -22.72 -0.80
CA LEU A 259 -5.25 -22.97 0.58
C LEU A 259 -6.78 -23.05 0.68
N LYS A 260 -7.47 -22.11 0.05
CA LYS A 260 -8.94 -22.05 0.00
C LYS A 260 -9.55 -23.22 -0.77
N ARG A 261 -8.98 -23.57 -1.94
CA ARG A 261 -9.46 -24.70 -2.78
C ARG A 261 -9.48 -26.02 -2.01
N HIS A 262 -8.50 -26.20 -1.14
CA HIS A 262 -8.33 -27.40 -0.31
C HIS A 262 -8.97 -27.28 1.08
N ASN A 263 -9.72 -26.20 1.36
CA ASN A 263 -10.35 -25.91 2.65
C ASN A 263 -9.37 -25.96 3.85
N ILE A 264 -8.10 -25.63 3.61
CA ILE A 264 -7.06 -25.63 4.65
C ILE A 264 -7.31 -24.50 5.65
N ASP A 265 -7.73 -23.35 5.14
CA ASP A 265 -8.25 -22.20 5.90
C ASP A 265 -9.36 -22.62 6.88
N ARG A 266 -10.38 -23.33 6.39
CA ARG A 266 -11.50 -23.83 7.21
C ARG A 266 -11.05 -24.88 8.22
N ARG A 267 -10.16 -25.80 7.82
CA ARG A 267 -9.61 -26.82 8.71
C ARG A 267 -8.84 -26.18 9.87
N LEU A 268 -8.01 -25.19 9.57
CA LEU A 268 -7.25 -24.44 10.57
C LEU A 268 -8.19 -23.69 11.52
N ALA A 269 -9.18 -22.97 10.98
CA ALA A 269 -10.17 -22.27 11.78
C ALA A 269 -10.91 -23.23 12.74
N LEU A 270 -11.50 -24.32 12.23
CA LEU A 270 -12.18 -25.32 13.07
C LEU A 270 -11.25 -25.97 14.10
N GLY A 271 -10.00 -26.24 13.74
CA GLY A 271 -8.98 -26.77 14.65
C GLY A 271 -8.69 -25.86 15.84
N ILE A 272 -8.66 -24.55 15.62
CA ILE A 272 -8.44 -23.57 16.69
C ILE A 272 -9.71 -23.35 17.50
N VAL A 273 -10.86 -23.17 16.84
CA VAL A 273 -12.15 -22.91 17.52
C VAL A 273 -12.57 -24.08 18.40
N SER A 274 -12.39 -25.32 17.94
CA SER A 274 -12.72 -26.52 18.71
C SER A 274 -11.89 -26.66 20.01
N LYS A 275 -10.72 -26.01 20.08
CA LYS A 275 -9.83 -25.98 21.25
C LYS A 275 -9.90 -24.70 22.06
N ALA A 276 -10.67 -23.70 21.62
CA ALA A 276 -10.70 -22.40 22.26
C ALA A 276 -11.25 -22.44 23.70
N SER A 277 -11.14 -21.34 24.43
CA SER A 277 -11.78 -21.20 25.75
C SER A 277 -13.32 -21.25 25.66
N ILE A 278 -13.97 -21.64 26.75
CA ILE A 278 -15.43 -21.54 26.95
C ILE A 278 -15.84 -20.23 27.65
N ARG A 279 -14.89 -19.31 27.86
CA ARG A 279 -15.18 -17.95 28.34
C ARG A 279 -15.54 -17.05 27.14
N PRO A 280 -16.70 -16.37 27.11
CA PRO A 280 -17.14 -15.58 25.95
C PRO A 280 -16.13 -14.53 25.48
N SER A 281 -15.54 -13.78 26.42
CA SER A 281 -14.56 -12.73 26.09
C SER A 281 -13.27 -13.28 25.48
N VAL A 282 -12.77 -14.40 26.00
CA VAL A 282 -11.57 -15.07 25.49
C VAL A 282 -11.86 -15.74 24.15
N LEU A 283 -13.05 -16.33 23.99
CA LEU A 283 -13.46 -16.91 22.72
C LEU A 283 -13.54 -15.85 21.61
N LEU A 284 -14.10 -14.67 21.92
CA LEU A 284 -14.06 -13.52 21.01
C LEU A 284 -12.63 -13.18 20.59
N LEU A 285 -11.72 -12.99 21.56
CA LEU A 285 -10.32 -12.67 21.27
C LEU A 285 -9.65 -13.76 20.41
N MET A 286 -9.89 -15.04 20.71
CA MET A 286 -9.32 -16.15 19.92
C MET A 286 -9.85 -16.15 18.49
N LEU A 287 -11.16 -15.93 18.30
CA LEU A 287 -11.74 -15.85 16.95
C LEU A 287 -11.23 -14.65 16.17
N MET A 288 -11.06 -13.50 16.85
CA MET A 288 -10.42 -12.33 16.29
C MET A 288 -8.97 -12.62 15.90
N ALA A 289 -8.18 -13.26 16.77
CA ALA A 289 -6.79 -13.60 16.51
C ALA A 289 -6.64 -14.58 15.34
N VAL A 290 -7.54 -15.57 15.20
CA VAL A 290 -7.58 -16.47 14.03
C VAL A 290 -7.91 -15.68 12.76
N SER A 291 -8.91 -14.80 12.82
CA SER A 291 -9.27 -13.94 11.68
C SER A 291 -8.10 -13.06 11.25
N ALA A 292 -7.42 -12.42 12.21
CA ALA A 292 -6.23 -11.62 11.94
C ALA A 292 -5.11 -12.46 11.34
N PHE A 293 -4.79 -13.62 11.93
CA PHE A 293 -3.76 -14.53 11.46
C PHE A 293 -4.01 -15.03 10.03
N LEU A 294 -5.23 -15.48 9.72
CA LEU A 294 -5.59 -15.88 8.36
C LEU A 294 -5.46 -14.71 7.37
N SER A 295 -5.79 -13.50 7.82
CA SER A 295 -5.68 -12.29 7.02
C SER A 295 -4.22 -11.93 6.67
N MET A 296 -3.27 -12.24 7.56
CA MET A 296 -1.83 -12.02 7.29
C MET A 296 -1.32 -12.77 6.06
N TRP A 297 -1.94 -13.89 5.68
CA TRP A 297 -1.40 -14.78 4.64
C TRP A 297 -2.30 -14.91 3.42
N MET A 298 -3.54 -14.45 3.52
CA MET A 298 -4.54 -14.55 2.47
C MET A 298 -4.96 -13.14 2.06
N SER A 299 -6.23 -12.79 2.24
CA SER A 299 -6.73 -11.42 2.13
C SER A 299 -7.74 -11.19 3.23
N ASN A 300 -7.92 -9.92 3.60
CA ASN A 300 -8.94 -9.46 4.55
C ASN A 300 -10.30 -10.08 4.23
N THR A 301 -10.73 -10.02 2.96
CA THR A 301 -12.00 -10.57 2.49
C THR A 301 -12.10 -12.08 2.65
N ALA A 302 -11.05 -12.82 2.29
CA ALA A 302 -11.04 -14.28 2.39
C ALA A 302 -11.12 -14.73 3.85
N SER A 303 -10.38 -14.08 4.75
CA SER A 303 -10.42 -14.38 6.17
C SER A 303 -11.81 -14.16 6.77
N ALA A 304 -12.41 -12.99 6.53
CA ALA A 304 -13.76 -12.68 7.00
C ALA A 304 -14.82 -13.64 6.41
N ALA A 305 -14.70 -13.99 5.13
CA ALA A 305 -15.63 -14.91 4.47
C ALA A 305 -15.61 -16.34 5.05
N VAL A 306 -14.48 -16.77 5.64
CA VAL A 306 -14.38 -18.05 6.34
C VAL A 306 -14.89 -17.93 7.78
N MET A 307 -14.47 -16.88 8.48
CA MET A 307 -14.66 -16.76 9.92
C MET A 307 -16.06 -16.26 10.33
N VAL A 308 -16.68 -15.35 9.57
CA VAL A 308 -18.01 -14.82 9.91
C VAL A 308 -19.09 -15.91 9.85
N PRO A 309 -19.20 -16.74 8.80
CA PRO A 309 -20.16 -17.84 8.79
C PRO A 309 -19.93 -18.85 9.92
N LEU A 310 -18.66 -19.07 10.31
CA LEU A 310 -18.32 -19.93 11.43
C LEU A 310 -18.84 -19.36 12.76
N ALA A 311 -18.71 -18.04 12.97
CA ALA A 311 -19.28 -17.38 14.14
C ALA A 311 -20.81 -17.41 14.15
N ILE A 312 -21.46 -17.24 12.99
CA ILE A 312 -22.92 -17.37 12.88
C ILE A 312 -23.36 -18.80 13.23
N ALA A 313 -22.64 -19.81 12.73
CA ALA A 313 -22.92 -21.20 13.06
C ALA A 313 -22.79 -21.47 14.57
N LEU A 314 -21.77 -20.91 15.24
CA LEU A 314 -21.61 -21.01 16.69
C LEU A 314 -22.81 -20.42 17.42
N VAL A 315 -23.19 -19.20 17.05
CA VAL A 315 -24.31 -18.47 17.65
C VAL A 315 -25.63 -19.22 17.44
N SER A 316 -25.89 -19.73 16.23
CA SER A 316 -27.10 -20.48 15.92
C SER A 316 -27.22 -21.76 16.75
N GLN A 317 -26.11 -22.44 17.03
CA GLN A 317 -26.13 -23.62 17.91
C GLN A 317 -26.45 -23.27 19.36
N ILE A 318 -25.97 -22.12 19.84
CA ILE A 318 -26.32 -21.60 21.17
C ILE A 318 -27.82 -21.27 21.25
N GLU A 319 -28.37 -20.60 20.23
CA GLU A 319 -29.81 -20.27 20.16
C GLU A 319 -30.69 -21.52 20.17
N LYS A 320 -30.33 -22.54 19.40
CA LYS A 320 -31.05 -23.83 19.35
C LYS A 320 -31.08 -24.54 20.70
N GLY A 321 -30.06 -24.33 21.54
CA GLY A 321 -30.02 -24.88 22.89
C GLY A 321 -31.09 -24.30 23.82
N GLY A 322 -31.66 -23.13 23.52
CA GLY A 322 -32.77 -22.51 24.26
C GLY A 322 -32.43 -22.02 25.68
N LYS A 323 -31.18 -22.16 26.13
CA LYS A 323 -30.72 -21.82 27.48
C LYS A 323 -30.44 -20.33 27.69
N GLU A 324 -30.22 -19.57 26.60
CA GLU A 324 -29.86 -18.16 26.65
C GLU A 324 -31.01 -17.27 26.18
N LYS A 325 -31.40 -16.28 27.00
CA LYS A 325 -32.49 -15.33 26.68
C LYS A 325 -32.02 -14.11 25.89
N ASP A 326 -30.77 -13.69 26.06
CA ASP A 326 -30.17 -12.55 25.35
C ASP A 326 -28.72 -12.86 24.95
N ILE A 327 -28.53 -13.18 23.67
CA ILE A 327 -27.21 -13.37 23.06
C ILE A 327 -26.86 -12.29 22.03
N GLY A 328 -27.69 -11.26 21.90
CA GLY A 328 -27.58 -10.26 20.84
C GLY A 328 -26.23 -9.54 20.89
N GLY A 329 -25.79 -9.18 22.09
CA GLY A 329 -24.47 -8.58 22.33
C GLY A 329 -23.31 -9.50 21.93
N PHE A 330 -23.37 -10.79 22.28
CA PHE A 330 -22.33 -11.75 21.90
C PHE A 330 -22.26 -11.99 20.39
N ARG A 331 -23.42 -12.15 19.75
CA ARG A 331 -23.54 -12.29 18.30
C ARG A 331 -22.94 -11.10 17.56
N LYS A 332 -23.27 -9.88 18.00
CA LYS A 332 -22.72 -8.64 17.44
C LYS A 332 -21.22 -8.53 17.66
N ALA A 333 -20.74 -8.78 18.89
CA ALA A 333 -19.31 -8.72 19.19
C ALA A 333 -18.49 -9.70 18.34
N LEU A 334 -18.96 -10.95 18.16
CA LEU A 334 -18.28 -11.94 17.35
C LEU A 334 -18.19 -11.54 15.88
N VAL A 335 -19.32 -11.20 15.26
CA VAL A 335 -19.36 -10.91 13.82
C VAL A 335 -18.52 -9.68 13.50
N LEU A 336 -18.73 -8.56 14.23
CA LEU A 336 -18.01 -7.33 13.97
C LEU A 336 -16.54 -7.43 14.36
N GLY A 337 -16.24 -8.09 15.48
CA GLY A 337 -14.86 -8.31 15.93
C GLY A 337 -14.05 -9.12 14.93
N ILE A 338 -14.63 -10.17 14.35
CA ILE A 338 -13.98 -10.95 13.29
C ILE A 338 -13.72 -10.10 12.03
N GLY A 339 -14.69 -9.29 11.62
CA GLY A 339 -14.55 -8.38 10.48
C GLY A 339 -13.42 -7.37 10.69
N TYR A 340 -13.42 -6.68 11.82
CA TYR A 340 -12.38 -5.71 12.17
C TYR A 340 -11.00 -6.36 12.36
N ALA A 341 -10.95 -7.56 12.93
CA ALA A 341 -9.70 -8.30 13.08
C ALA A 341 -9.15 -8.78 11.72
N ALA A 342 -10.00 -9.11 10.74
CA ALA A 342 -9.55 -9.41 9.38
C ALA A 342 -8.92 -8.19 8.72
N THR A 343 -9.57 -7.01 8.79
CA THR A 343 -9.00 -5.75 8.29
C THR A 343 -7.67 -5.43 8.96
N THR A 344 -7.61 -5.52 10.29
CA THR A 344 -6.39 -5.23 11.06
C THR A 344 -5.27 -6.23 10.76
N GLY A 345 -5.59 -7.52 10.63
CA GLY A 345 -4.59 -8.58 10.43
C GLY A 345 -3.78 -8.44 9.14
N GLY A 346 -4.39 -7.91 8.07
CA GLY A 346 -3.72 -7.71 6.78
C GLY A 346 -2.51 -6.76 6.85
N ILE A 347 -2.46 -5.89 7.87
CA ILE A 347 -1.36 -4.94 8.08
C ILE A 347 -0.05 -5.64 8.47
N ALA A 348 -0.12 -6.81 9.11
CA ALA A 348 1.05 -7.45 9.72
C ALA A 348 2.10 -7.97 8.72
N SER A 349 1.70 -8.30 7.48
CA SER A 349 2.60 -8.86 6.46
C SER A 349 2.54 -8.06 5.16
N ILE A 350 3.58 -8.13 4.33
CA ILE A 350 3.60 -7.43 3.04
C ILE A 350 2.43 -7.86 2.14
N ILE A 351 2.05 -9.14 2.15
CA ILE A 351 1.02 -9.66 1.24
C ILE A 351 -0.42 -9.53 1.77
N GLY A 352 -0.61 -9.21 3.05
CA GLY A 352 -1.92 -9.27 3.70
C GLY A 352 -2.92 -8.22 3.20
N THR A 353 -2.45 -6.99 2.94
CA THR A 353 -3.25 -5.91 2.35
C THR A 353 -2.52 -5.26 1.17
N PRO A 354 -3.23 -4.86 0.11
CA PRO A 354 -2.64 -4.20 -1.06
C PRO A 354 -1.87 -2.90 -0.79
N ALA A 355 -2.10 -2.20 0.31
CA ALA A 355 -1.40 -0.94 0.60
C ALA A 355 0.09 -1.13 0.96
N ASN A 356 0.40 -2.25 1.62
CA ASN A 356 1.74 -2.59 2.10
C ASN A 356 2.80 -2.69 0.99
N PRO A 357 2.60 -3.46 -0.10
CA PRO A 357 3.58 -3.55 -1.19
C PRO A 357 3.86 -2.21 -1.85
N ILE A 358 2.85 -1.35 -1.99
CA ILE A 358 3.01 -0.04 -2.63
C ILE A 358 4.02 0.80 -1.83
N ALA A 359 4.00 0.69 -0.49
CA ALA A 359 4.98 1.37 0.35
C ALA A 359 6.35 0.70 0.27
N VAL A 360 6.41 -0.64 0.26
CA VAL A 360 7.68 -1.36 0.13
C VAL A 360 8.37 -0.99 -1.17
N GLU A 361 7.64 -0.96 -2.28
CA GLU A 361 8.19 -0.69 -3.60
C GLU A 361 8.57 0.78 -3.77
N GLY A 362 7.68 1.71 -3.44
CA GLY A 362 8.01 3.13 -3.54
C GLY A 362 9.22 3.53 -2.67
N LEU A 363 9.49 2.79 -1.58
CA LEU A 363 10.71 2.96 -0.80
C LEU A 363 11.93 2.28 -1.44
N ALA A 364 11.76 1.12 -2.07
CA ALA A 364 12.84 0.41 -2.74
C ALA A 364 13.45 1.22 -3.90
N ASP A 365 12.63 2.03 -4.59
CA ASP A 365 13.06 2.96 -5.64
C ASP A 365 14.12 3.98 -5.18
N LEU A 366 14.16 4.28 -3.87
CA LEU A 366 15.15 5.19 -3.28
C LEU A 366 16.53 4.53 -3.10
N GLY A 367 16.65 3.24 -3.36
CA GLY A 367 17.89 2.48 -3.35
C GLY A 367 18.01 1.46 -2.20
N PRO A 368 19.13 0.71 -2.16
CA PRO A 368 19.27 -0.49 -1.32
C PRO A 368 19.09 -0.26 0.18
N ASN A 369 19.39 0.95 0.66
CA ASN A 369 19.22 1.30 2.07
C ASN A 369 17.74 1.33 2.49
N PHE A 370 16.84 1.65 1.56
CA PHE A 370 15.41 1.81 1.82
C PHE A 370 14.61 0.52 1.60
N GLU A 371 15.22 -0.53 1.06
CA GLU A 371 14.59 -1.84 0.89
C GLU A 371 14.02 -2.38 2.23
N ILE A 372 12.73 -2.73 2.20
CA ILE A 372 12.05 -3.39 3.32
C ILE A 372 11.88 -4.87 3.00
N SER A 373 12.69 -5.70 3.64
CA SER A 373 12.51 -7.16 3.56
C SER A 373 11.21 -7.62 4.22
N PHE A 374 10.75 -8.81 3.84
CA PHE A 374 9.54 -9.42 4.41
C PHE A 374 9.58 -9.53 5.94
N LEU A 375 10.74 -9.92 6.49
CA LEU A 375 10.94 -9.97 7.94
C LEU A 375 10.93 -8.58 8.58
N LYS A 376 11.55 -7.59 7.94
CA LYS A 376 11.59 -6.21 8.45
C LYS A 376 10.18 -5.60 8.49
N TRP A 377 9.31 -5.92 7.53
CA TRP A 377 7.90 -5.51 7.55
C TRP A 377 7.16 -5.95 8.82
N PHE A 378 7.38 -7.17 9.30
CA PHE A 378 6.76 -7.63 10.55
C PHE A 378 7.12 -6.75 11.74
N ALA A 379 8.34 -6.23 11.79
CA ALA A 379 8.76 -5.32 12.86
C ALA A 379 7.99 -3.98 12.83
N TYR A 380 7.51 -3.56 11.66
CA TYR A 380 6.67 -2.38 11.52
C TYR A 380 5.18 -2.68 11.82
N GLY A 381 4.61 -3.68 11.15
CA GLY A 381 3.16 -3.92 11.15
C GLY A 381 2.65 -4.78 12.32
N LEU A 382 3.38 -5.82 12.72
CA LEU A 382 2.89 -6.79 13.72
C LEU A 382 2.66 -6.18 15.10
N PRO A 383 3.52 -5.28 15.64
CA PRO A 383 3.26 -4.60 16.90
C PRO A 383 1.95 -3.80 16.87
N PHE A 384 1.71 -3.05 15.79
CA PHE A 384 0.47 -2.30 15.61
C PHE A 384 -0.75 -3.23 15.58
N VAL A 385 -0.70 -4.31 14.80
CA VAL A 385 -1.80 -5.29 14.72
C VAL A 385 -2.09 -5.90 16.09
N PHE A 386 -1.05 -6.28 16.84
CA PHE A 386 -1.21 -6.84 18.17
C PHE A 386 -1.93 -5.85 19.09
N ILE A 387 -1.42 -4.61 19.21
CA ILE A 387 -2.01 -3.57 20.06
C ILE A 387 -3.45 -3.28 19.64
N MET A 388 -3.69 -3.08 18.34
CA MET A 388 -5.00 -2.73 17.82
C MET A 388 -6.01 -3.87 18.01
N LEU A 389 -5.59 -5.13 17.92
CA LEU A 389 -6.46 -6.27 18.19
C LEU A 389 -6.99 -6.27 19.64
N PHE A 390 -6.13 -5.95 20.62
CA PHE A 390 -6.55 -5.82 22.02
C PHE A 390 -7.45 -4.60 22.25
N VAL A 391 -7.18 -3.49 21.57
CA VAL A 391 -8.01 -2.27 21.63
C VAL A 391 -9.41 -2.55 21.07
N VAL A 392 -9.50 -3.13 19.87
CA VAL A 392 -10.78 -3.53 19.27
C VAL A 392 -11.50 -4.52 20.19
N TRP A 393 -10.81 -5.53 20.70
CA TRP A 393 -11.39 -6.52 21.60
C TRP A 393 -11.98 -5.87 22.86
N GLY A 394 -11.19 -5.07 23.58
CA GLY A 394 -11.63 -4.39 24.80
C GLY A 394 -12.80 -3.42 24.53
N TYR A 395 -12.74 -2.68 23.43
CA TYR A 395 -13.81 -1.77 23.02
C TYR A 395 -15.12 -2.51 22.73
N LEU A 396 -15.07 -3.63 21.99
CA LEU A 396 -16.27 -4.43 21.69
C LEU A 396 -16.84 -5.10 22.94
N LEU A 397 -16.00 -5.49 23.91
CA LEU A 397 -16.46 -5.96 25.22
C LEU A 397 -17.24 -4.87 25.97
N ALA A 398 -16.75 -3.63 25.94
CA ALA A 398 -17.39 -2.50 26.60
C ALA A 398 -18.73 -2.11 25.95
N VAL A 399 -18.78 -2.10 24.61
CA VAL A 399 -19.95 -1.71 23.82
C VAL A 399 -21.05 -2.78 23.87
N PHE A 400 -20.71 -4.04 23.57
CA PHE A 400 -21.70 -5.09 23.39
C PHE A 400 -21.94 -5.97 24.63
N ARG A 401 -21.04 -5.91 25.61
CA ARG A 401 -21.14 -6.66 26.88
C ARG A 401 -21.57 -8.13 26.66
N PRO A 402 -20.79 -8.92 25.91
CA PRO A 402 -21.17 -10.26 25.50
C PRO A 402 -21.42 -11.18 26.71
N LYS A 403 -22.67 -11.63 26.89
CA LYS A 403 -23.08 -12.59 27.93
C LYS A 403 -23.56 -13.88 27.27
N VAL A 404 -22.93 -15.00 27.64
CA VAL A 404 -23.35 -16.37 27.30
C VAL A 404 -22.84 -17.29 28.41
N SER A 405 -23.63 -18.28 28.83
CA SER A 405 -23.20 -19.29 29.80
C SER A 405 -22.10 -20.20 29.23
N LYS A 406 -21.31 -20.77 30.14
CA LYS A 406 -20.24 -21.69 29.77
C LYS A 406 -20.80 -23.01 29.24
N GLU A 407 -21.94 -23.48 29.75
CA GLU A 407 -22.59 -24.70 29.27
C GLU A 407 -23.01 -24.56 27.81
N SER A 408 -23.71 -23.47 27.48
CA SER A 408 -24.16 -23.22 26.10
C SER A 408 -22.99 -23.15 25.11
N LEU A 409 -21.86 -22.56 25.52
CA LEU A 409 -20.64 -22.54 24.69
C LEU A 409 -19.99 -23.91 24.57
N ALA A 410 -19.98 -24.72 25.64
CA ALA A 410 -19.45 -26.07 25.59
C ALA A 410 -20.26 -26.94 24.61
N ASP A 411 -21.59 -26.88 24.70
CA ASP A 411 -22.53 -27.60 23.84
C ASP A 411 -22.33 -27.22 22.37
N ALA A 412 -22.27 -25.93 22.06
CA ALA A 412 -22.11 -25.45 20.69
C ALA A 412 -20.75 -25.85 20.06
N LYS A 413 -19.69 -26.01 20.85
CA LYS A 413 -18.36 -26.37 20.36
C LYS A 413 -18.20 -27.84 20.03
N ILE A 414 -19.06 -28.71 20.57
CA ILE A 414 -19.10 -30.13 20.19
C ILE A 414 -19.34 -30.26 18.68
N VAL A 415 -20.24 -29.43 18.13
CA VAL A 415 -20.55 -29.39 16.70
C VAL A 415 -19.31 -29.08 15.85
N PHE A 416 -18.44 -28.14 16.28
CA PHE A 416 -17.21 -27.85 15.54
C PHE A 416 -16.18 -28.97 15.61
N LYS A 417 -16.13 -29.69 16.73
CA LYS A 417 -15.29 -30.89 16.86
C LYS A 417 -15.79 -31.99 15.92
N GLU A 418 -17.11 -32.13 15.75
CA GLU A 418 -17.71 -33.05 14.78
C GLU A 418 -17.47 -32.61 13.34
N ASP A 419 -17.66 -31.34 13.01
CA ASP A 419 -17.41 -30.82 11.66
C ASP A 419 -15.94 -30.98 11.27
N LEU A 420 -15.01 -30.75 12.20
CA LEU A 420 -13.58 -31.03 11.99
C LEU A 420 -13.33 -32.53 11.75
N LYS A 421 -14.01 -33.42 12.49
CA LYS A 421 -13.93 -34.87 12.25
C LYS A 421 -14.49 -35.26 10.87
N LYS A 422 -15.59 -34.65 10.43
CA LYS A 422 -16.20 -34.88 9.10
C LYS A 422 -15.26 -34.49 7.95
N MET A 423 -14.37 -33.52 8.14
CA MET A 423 -13.34 -33.19 7.16
C MET A 423 -12.28 -34.30 6.96
N GLY A 424 -12.24 -35.31 7.83
CA GLY A 424 -11.35 -36.46 7.71
C GLY A 424 -9.85 -36.13 7.82
N LYS A 425 -9.01 -37.11 7.49
CA LYS A 425 -7.55 -36.91 7.42
C LYS A 425 -7.18 -36.07 6.19
N MET A 426 -6.10 -35.30 6.30
CA MET A 426 -5.61 -34.50 5.17
C MET A 426 -5.16 -35.39 4.02
N LYS A 427 -5.66 -35.10 2.83
CA LYS A 427 -5.25 -35.78 1.59
C LYS A 427 -3.86 -35.31 1.14
N THR A 428 -3.22 -36.08 0.26
CA THR A 428 -1.86 -35.77 -0.25
C THR A 428 -1.76 -34.36 -0.82
N LYS A 429 -2.74 -33.92 -1.64
CA LYS A 429 -2.73 -32.56 -2.21
C LYS A 429 -2.91 -31.46 -1.17
N GLU A 430 -3.70 -31.71 -0.13
CA GLU A 430 -3.85 -30.78 1.01
C GLU A 430 -2.51 -30.61 1.73
N TRP A 431 -1.81 -31.72 1.98
CA TRP A 431 -0.47 -31.71 2.57
C TRP A 431 0.57 -31.00 1.73
N ILE A 432 0.64 -31.29 0.42
CA ILE A 432 1.55 -30.63 -0.51
C ILE A 432 1.33 -29.11 -0.49
N THR A 433 0.06 -28.67 -0.48
CA THR A 433 -0.26 -27.23 -0.41
C THR A 433 0.29 -26.58 0.85
N VAL A 434 0.12 -27.21 2.01
CA VAL A 434 0.66 -26.71 3.28
C VAL A 434 2.18 -26.66 3.26
N VAL A 435 2.84 -27.69 2.73
CA VAL A 435 4.31 -27.74 2.63
C VAL A 435 4.82 -26.61 1.74
N ILE A 436 4.24 -26.41 0.55
CA ILE A 436 4.63 -25.30 -0.34
C ILE A 436 4.45 -23.95 0.36
N PHE A 437 3.31 -23.76 1.03
CA PHE A 437 3.03 -22.53 1.78
C PHE A 437 4.06 -22.28 2.89
N LEU A 438 4.37 -23.28 3.71
CA LEU A 438 5.33 -23.15 4.81
C LEU A 438 6.76 -22.93 4.30
N ILE A 439 7.17 -23.62 3.23
CA ILE A 439 8.48 -23.40 2.59
C ILE A 439 8.58 -21.97 2.06
N THR A 440 7.52 -21.47 1.41
CA THR A 440 7.49 -20.10 0.88
C THR A 440 7.67 -19.07 2.00
N ILE A 441 6.93 -19.22 3.10
CA ILE A 441 7.08 -18.35 4.28
C ILE A 441 8.50 -18.44 4.86
N ALA A 442 9.04 -19.65 5.00
CA ALA A 442 10.39 -19.84 5.51
C ALA A 442 11.43 -19.13 4.63
N LEU A 443 11.31 -19.24 3.31
CA LEU A 443 12.20 -18.55 2.36
C LEU A 443 12.10 -17.02 2.47
N TRP A 444 10.90 -16.46 2.61
CA TRP A 444 10.74 -15.01 2.81
C TRP A 444 11.33 -14.52 4.14
N LEU A 445 11.12 -15.26 5.24
CA LEU A 445 11.61 -14.87 6.57
C LEU A 445 13.14 -15.06 6.68
N LEU A 446 13.70 -16.06 5.99
CA LEU A 446 15.13 -16.38 6.03
C LEU A 446 15.93 -15.76 4.87
N ALA A 447 15.31 -14.91 4.05
CA ALA A 447 15.94 -14.34 2.85
C ALA A 447 17.30 -13.67 3.14
N LYS A 448 17.38 -12.84 4.18
CA LYS A 448 18.64 -12.17 4.57
C LYS A 448 19.69 -13.16 5.10
N PRO A 449 19.40 -14.00 6.12
CA PRO A 449 20.34 -15.05 6.55
C PRO A 449 20.83 -15.95 5.42
N LEU A 450 19.97 -16.30 4.46
CA LEU A 450 20.33 -17.10 3.29
C LEU A 450 21.28 -16.36 2.35
N LYS A 451 21.02 -15.07 2.09
CA LYS A 451 21.92 -14.20 1.32
C LYS A 451 23.30 -14.14 1.97
N ASP A 452 23.35 -13.90 3.28
CA ASP A 452 24.60 -13.78 4.04
C ASP A 452 25.37 -15.11 4.07
N TRP A 453 24.68 -16.23 4.30
CA TRP A 453 25.30 -17.56 4.37
C TRP A 453 25.83 -18.08 3.03
N THR A 454 25.13 -17.78 1.93
CA THR A 454 25.48 -18.28 0.59
C THR A 454 26.41 -17.36 -0.20
N GLY A 455 26.88 -16.26 0.39
CA GLY A 455 27.64 -15.24 -0.33
C GLY A 455 26.84 -14.64 -1.49
N GLY A 456 25.50 -14.59 -1.37
CA GLY A 456 24.60 -14.08 -2.41
C GLY A 456 24.12 -15.10 -3.46
N ALA A 457 24.63 -16.34 -3.48
CA ALA A 457 24.25 -17.33 -4.50
C ALA A 457 22.75 -17.70 -4.47
N LEU A 458 22.09 -17.60 -3.30
CA LEU A 458 20.65 -17.82 -3.13
C LEU A 458 19.89 -16.53 -2.78
N ALA A 459 20.41 -15.35 -3.14
CA ALA A 459 19.73 -14.07 -2.93
C ALA A 459 18.53 -13.91 -3.89
N LEU A 460 17.47 -14.69 -3.68
CA LEU A 460 16.25 -14.61 -4.45
C LEU A 460 15.37 -13.45 -3.94
N SER A 461 14.85 -12.63 -4.85
CA SER A 461 13.85 -11.63 -4.49
C SER A 461 12.56 -12.31 -4.01
N SER A 462 11.79 -11.59 -3.18
CA SER A 462 10.50 -12.07 -2.66
C SER A 462 9.54 -12.48 -3.78
N GLY A 463 9.55 -11.76 -4.91
CA GLY A 463 8.80 -12.07 -6.12
C GLY A 463 9.21 -13.39 -6.77
N ILE A 464 10.51 -13.68 -6.89
CA ILE A 464 10.98 -14.96 -7.45
C ILE A 464 10.59 -16.14 -6.56
N VAL A 465 10.72 -16.00 -5.24
CA VAL A 465 10.25 -17.02 -4.29
C VAL A 465 8.76 -17.31 -4.48
N ALA A 466 7.95 -16.27 -4.69
CA ALA A 466 6.52 -16.41 -4.96
C ALA A 466 6.25 -17.14 -6.28
N LEU A 467 6.99 -16.85 -7.35
CA LEU A 467 6.87 -17.55 -8.64
C LEU A 467 7.28 -19.02 -8.56
N ILE A 468 8.30 -19.38 -7.78
CA ILE A 468 8.67 -20.78 -7.52
C ILE A 468 7.48 -21.52 -6.87
N ALA A 469 6.79 -20.87 -5.93
CA ALA A 469 5.59 -21.44 -5.31
C ALA A 469 4.45 -21.63 -6.33
N VAL A 470 4.25 -20.68 -7.23
CA VAL A 470 3.28 -20.80 -8.34
C VAL A 470 3.59 -22.02 -9.20
N VAL A 471 4.82 -22.13 -9.69
CA VAL A 471 5.26 -23.26 -10.52
C VAL A 471 5.05 -24.58 -9.77
N SER A 472 5.42 -24.62 -8.49
CA SER A 472 5.26 -25.81 -7.64
C SER A 472 3.79 -26.22 -7.50
N ILE A 473 2.88 -25.27 -7.25
CA ILE A 473 1.44 -25.53 -7.09
C ILE A 473 0.83 -26.13 -8.36
N PHE A 474 1.22 -25.64 -9.54
CA PHE A 474 0.73 -26.18 -10.81
C PHE A 474 1.39 -27.51 -11.18
N ALA A 475 2.70 -27.65 -10.93
CA ALA A 475 3.45 -28.89 -11.17
C ALA A 475 2.89 -30.05 -10.33
N THR A 476 2.49 -29.80 -9.08
CA THR A 476 1.86 -30.80 -8.22
C THR A 476 0.36 -30.99 -8.48
N ASN A 477 -0.20 -30.28 -9.47
CA ASN A 477 -1.62 -30.33 -9.84
C ASN A 477 -2.53 -30.07 -8.62
N THR A 478 -2.07 -29.17 -7.74
CA THR A 478 -2.80 -28.71 -6.55
C THR A 478 -3.88 -27.72 -6.95
N LEU A 479 -3.57 -26.85 -7.92
CA LEU A 479 -4.51 -26.01 -8.65
C LEU A 479 -4.52 -26.35 -10.14
N LYS A 480 -5.61 -26.02 -10.82
CA LYS A 480 -5.75 -26.10 -12.28
C LYS A 480 -5.67 -24.70 -12.88
N PRO A 481 -5.24 -24.52 -14.15
CA PRO A 481 -5.15 -23.21 -14.78
C PRO A 481 -6.44 -22.38 -14.72
N LYS A 482 -7.61 -23.05 -14.75
CA LYS A 482 -8.91 -22.39 -14.59
C LYS A 482 -9.14 -21.72 -13.24
N ASP A 483 -8.38 -22.09 -12.21
CA ASP A 483 -8.49 -21.52 -10.86
C ASP A 483 -7.79 -20.15 -10.79
N VAL A 484 -6.87 -19.85 -11.72
CA VAL A 484 -6.20 -18.54 -11.85
C VAL A 484 -7.21 -17.40 -12.06
N LYS A 485 -8.37 -17.67 -12.65
CA LYS A 485 -9.42 -16.65 -12.83
C LYS A 485 -10.00 -16.12 -11.51
N ASN A 486 -9.78 -16.82 -10.40
CA ASN A 486 -10.31 -16.46 -9.09
C ASN A 486 -9.42 -15.45 -8.34
N ILE A 487 -8.22 -15.14 -8.84
CA ILE A 487 -7.33 -14.16 -8.22
C ILE A 487 -7.79 -12.72 -8.47
N ASN A 488 -7.37 -11.80 -7.61
CA ASN A 488 -7.72 -10.40 -7.72
C ASN A 488 -6.81 -9.65 -8.73
N TRP A 489 -7.10 -9.82 -10.01
CA TRP A 489 -6.38 -9.13 -11.09
C TRP A 489 -6.44 -7.60 -10.98
N ASN A 490 -7.55 -7.05 -10.51
CA ASN A 490 -7.71 -5.61 -10.34
C ASN A 490 -6.66 -5.02 -9.39
N ALA A 491 -6.31 -5.72 -8.31
CA ALA A 491 -5.28 -5.28 -7.39
C ALA A 491 -3.90 -5.23 -8.07
N LEU A 492 -3.54 -6.28 -8.83
CA LEU A 492 -2.26 -6.34 -9.54
C LEU A 492 -2.10 -5.20 -10.55
N PHE A 493 -3.14 -4.93 -11.34
CA PHE A 493 -3.10 -3.83 -12.31
C PHE A 493 -3.09 -2.46 -11.63
N LEU A 494 -3.78 -2.32 -10.50
CA LEU A 494 -3.79 -1.08 -9.73
C LEU A 494 -2.41 -0.76 -9.14
N PHE A 495 -1.64 -1.77 -8.74
CA PHE A 495 -0.23 -1.59 -8.37
C PHE A 495 0.58 -1.03 -9.52
N GLY A 496 0.54 -1.68 -10.70
CA GLY A 496 1.29 -1.21 -11.86
C GLY A 496 0.94 0.22 -12.25
N GLY A 497 -0.36 0.57 -12.28
CA GLY A 497 -0.81 1.93 -12.58
C GLY A 497 -0.43 2.95 -11.51
N GLY A 498 -0.41 2.56 -10.23
CA GLY A 498 0.03 3.41 -9.12
C GLY A 498 1.53 3.69 -9.12
N LEU A 499 2.34 2.65 -9.37
CA LEU A 499 3.80 2.78 -9.52
C LEU A 499 4.16 3.65 -10.73
N THR A 500 3.51 3.40 -11.88
CA THR A 500 3.69 4.24 -13.08
C THR A 500 3.32 5.70 -12.82
N LEU A 501 2.26 5.94 -12.02
CA LEU A 501 1.87 7.30 -11.66
C LEU A 501 2.94 7.93 -10.77
N GLY A 502 3.49 7.18 -9.81
CA GLY A 502 4.57 7.63 -8.96
C GLY A 502 5.83 8.03 -9.74
N GLU A 503 6.31 7.15 -10.61
CA GLU A 503 7.44 7.43 -11.50
C GLU A 503 7.19 8.69 -12.34
N ALA A 504 5.97 8.90 -12.85
CA ALA A 504 5.63 10.10 -13.60
C ALA A 504 5.64 11.39 -12.75
N LEU A 505 5.23 11.32 -11.48
CA LEU A 505 5.28 12.46 -10.56
C LEU A 505 6.71 12.81 -10.16
N GLU A 506 7.56 11.80 -9.96
CA GLU A 506 8.99 12.00 -9.73
C GLU A 506 9.65 12.59 -10.99
N ALA A 507 9.50 11.93 -12.13
CA ALA A 507 10.10 12.30 -13.42
C ALA A 507 9.80 13.74 -13.86
N THR A 508 8.69 14.32 -13.38
CA THR A 508 8.23 15.66 -13.73
C THR A 508 8.49 16.71 -12.65
N GLY A 509 9.11 16.34 -11.52
CA GLY A 509 9.43 17.26 -10.41
C GLY A 509 8.20 17.84 -9.69
N ILE A 510 7.04 17.17 -9.79
CA ILE A 510 5.83 17.52 -9.06
C ILE A 510 5.98 17.23 -7.57
N GLY A 511 6.62 16.11 -7.20
CA GLY A 511 6.84 15.74 -5.80
C GLY A 511 7.54 16.86 -5.02
N ASP A 512 8.71 17.28 -5.51
CA ASP A 512 9.50 18.37 -4.93
C ASP A 512 8.72 19.69 -4.86
N TRP A 513 7.90 19.97 -5.86
CA TRP A 513 7.06 21.17 -5.87
C TRP A 513 5.99 21.14 -4.78
N ILE A 514 5.28 20.02 -4.62
CA ILE A 514 4.26 19.91 -3.58
C ILE A 514 4.92 20.09 -2.21
N ALA A 515 6.09 19.46 -2.02
CA ALA A 515 6.84 19.57 -0.79
C ALA A 515 7.30 21.00 -0.48
N SER A 516 7.79 21.75 -1.48
CA SER A 516 8.21 23.15 -1.29
C SER A 516 7.06 24.07 -0.88
N ASN A 517 5.82 23.71 -1.23
CA ASN A 517 4.62 24.46 -0.85
C ASN A 517 4.04 24.04 0.52
N MET A 518 4.56 22.98 1.15
CA MET A 518 4.10 22.50 2.46
C MET A 518 4.83 23.15 3.65
N GLY A 519 5.18 24.44 3.56
CA GLY A 519 5.86 25.18 4.64
C GLY A 519 5.14 25.19 5.99
N ILE A 520 3.85 24.85 6.04
CA ILE A 520 3.07 24.69 7.29
C ILE A 520 3.57 23.51 8.14
N ILE A 521 4.10 22.47 7.48
CA ILE A 521 4.56 21.21 8.08
C ILE A 521 6.05 21.29 8.45
N GLU A 522 6.77 22.26 7.88
CA GLU A 522 8.19 22.46 8.09
C GLU A 522 8.54 22.76 9.55
N GLY A 523 9.59 22.11 10.07
CA GLY A 523 10.06 22.27 11.45
C GLY A 523 9.10 21.74 12.52
N LYS A 524 7.99 21.10 12.12
CA LYS A 524 7.07 20.46 13.07
C LYS A 524 7.64 19.12 13.52
N HIS A 525 7.31 18.75 14.76
CA HIS A 525 7.68 17.46 15.31
C HIS A 525 7.11 16.31 14.47
N PHE A 526 7.92 15.29 14.16
CA PHE A 526 7.56 14.18 13.26
C PHE A 526 6.23 13.48 13.60
N ILE A 527 5.88 13.39 14.89
CA ILE A 527 4.57 12.87 15.36
C ILE A 527 3.39 13.69 14.82
N LEU A 528 3.49 15.01 14.79
CA LEU A 528 2.42 15.87 14.27
C LEU A 528 2.27 15.66 12.76
N ILE A 529 3.40 15.49 12.06
CA ILE A 529 3.42 15.21 10.62
C ILE A 529 2.78 13.85 10.35
N ALA A 530 3.17 12.82 11.10
CA ALA A 530 2.55 11.49 11.05
C ALA A 530 1.03 11.56 11.31
N LEU A 531 0.59 12.37 12.27
CA LEU A 531 -0.82 12.53 12.59
C LEU A 531 -1.61 13.19 11.46
N ILE A 532 -1.05 14.24 10.83
CA ILE A 532 -1.66 14.91 9.68
C ILE A 532 -1.75 13.95 8.50
N VAL A 533 -0.65 13.28 8.15
CA VAL A 533 -0.59 12.35 7.03
C VAL A 533 -1.48 11.12 7.25
N GLY A 534 -1.46 10.56 8.46
CA GLY A 534 -2.35 9.47 8.86
C GLY A 534 -3.82 9.88 8.78
N GLY A 535 -4.17 11.07 9.31
CA GLY A 535 -5.51 11.62 9.21
C GLY A 535 -5.97 11.81 7.76
N ILE A 536 -5.12 12.35 6.89
CA ILE A 536 -5.39 12.46 5.45
C ILE A 536 -5.61 11.07 4.84
N SER A 537 -4.76 10.10 5.18
CA SER A 537 -4.89 8.72 4.69
C SER A 537 -6.23 8.08 5.09
N LEU A 538 -6.67 8.30 6.33
CA LEU A 538 -7.97 7.84 6.83
C LEU A 538 -9.13 8.51 6.07
N LEU A 539 -9.05 9.82 5.83
CA LEU A 539 -10.08 10.56 5.10
C LEU A 539 -10.18 10.14 3.63
N VAL A 540 -9.05 9.88 2.99
CA VAL A 540 -9.02 9.41 1.61
C VAL A 540 -9.58 7.99 1.51
N THR A 541 -9.20 7.08 2.42
CA THR A 541 -9.77 5.72 2.42
C THR A 541 -11.25 5.71 2.79
N ALA A 542 -11.77 6.77 3.42
CA ALA A 542 -13.20 6.89 3.67
C ALA A 542 -14.02 7.11 2.38
N VAL A 543 -13.37 7.55 1.31
CA VAL A 543 -14.04 7.83 0.03
C VAL A 543 -13.49 7.01 -1.13
N ALA A 544 -12.37 6.30 -0.94
CA ALA A 544 -11.74 5.44 -1.94
C ALA A 544 -11.38 4.08 -1.32
N SER A 545 -11.15 3.05 -2.14
CA SER A 545 -10.61 1.78 -1.63
C SER A 545 -9.21 1.94 -1.03
N ASN A 546 -8.87 1.14 -0.01
CA ASN A 546 -7.55 1.15 0.65
C ASN A 546 -6.38 1.13 -0.36
N THR A 547 -6.49 0.28 -1.39
CA THR A 547 -5.46 0.16 -2.43
C THR A 547 -5.32 1.44 -3.24
N ALA A 548 -6.44 2.07 -3.60
CA ALA A 548 -6.42 3.32 -4.35
C ALA A 548 -5.86 4.47 -3.51
N SER A 549 -6.19 4.53 -2.22
CA SER A 549 -5.64 5.52 -1.30
C SER A 549 -4.12 5.41 -1.20
N ALA A 550 -3.60 4.20 -1.01
CA ALA A 550 -2.17 3.94 -0.95
C ALA A 550 -1.47 4.27 -2.29
N ALA A 551 -2.01 3.80 -3.41
CA ALA A 551 -1.48 4.06 -4.76
C ALA A 551 -1.39 5.55 -5.10
N MET A 552 -2.28 6.36 -4.53
CA MET A 552 -2.30 7.81 -4.74
C MET A 552 -1.39 8.56 -3.76
N LEU A 553 -1.41 8.19 -2.47
CA LEU A 553 -0.75 8.96 -1.42
C LEU A 553 0.72 8.60 -1.23
N ILE A 554 1.13 7.34 -1.45
CA ILE A 554 2.52 6.91 -1.23
C ILE A 554 3.50 7.66 -2.15
N PRO A 555 3.26 7.73 -3.48
CA PRO A 555 4.14 8.47 -4.37
C PRO A 555 4.16 9.98 -4.10
N LEU A 556 3.16 10.49 -3.37
CA LEU A 556 3.10 11.88 -2.95
C LEU A 556 3.94 12.13 -1.69
N VAL A 557 3.81 11.27 -0.68
CA VAL A 557 4.45 11.50 0.63
C VAL A 557 5.94 11.18 0.65
N ILE A 558 6.44 10.33 -0.25
CA ILE A 558 7.87 9.99 -0.32
C ILE A 558 8.71 11.22 -0.72
N PRO A 559 8.45 11.91 -1.84
CA PRO A 559 9.16 13.16 -2.18
C PRO A 559 9.00 14.25 -1.12
N ILE A 560 7.82 14.32 -0.47
CA ILE A 560 7.58 15.24 0.64
C ILE A 560 8.50 14.92 1.83
N ALA A 561 8.63 13.65 2.22
CA ALA A 561 9.52 13.25 3.30
C ALA A 561 10.97 13.63 3.00
N LEU A 562 11.45 13.32 1.79
CA LEU A 562 12.80 13.67 1.33
C LEU A 562 13.06 15.18 1.40
N SER A 563 12.11 15.98 0.92
CA SER A 563 12.21 17.45 0.95
C SER A 563 12.14 18.03 2.37
N LEU A 564 11.43 17.38 3.29
CA LEU A 564 11.36 17.74 4.70
C LEU A 564 12.54 17.17 5.53
N GLN A 565 13.46 16.43 4.90
CA GLN A 565 14.56 15.72 5.56
C GLN A 565 14.09 14.75 6.66
N ILE A 566 12.94 14.12 6.47
CA ILE A 566 12.41 13.07 7.35
C ILE A 566 12.62 11.73 6.64
N ASP A 567 12.89 10.67 7.40
CA ASP A 567 12.98 9.33 6.82
C ASP A 567 11.69 8.98 6.04
N PRO A 568 11.76 8.75 4.72
CA PRO A 568 10.61 8.45 3.88
C PRO A 568 9.87 7.20 4.32
N ARG A 569 10.53 6.26 5.02
CA ARG A 569 9.89 5.08 5.60
C ARG A 569 8.77 5.48 6.55
N LEU A 570 8.93 6.57 7.31
CA LEU A 570 7.93 7.03 8.28
C LEU A 570 6.61 7.33 7.59
N LEU A 571 6.61 8.21 6.58
CA LEU A 571 5.38 8.64 5.93
C LEU A 571 4.78 7.54 5.04
N ALA A 572 5.61 6.78 4.33
CA ALA A 572 5.15 5.67 3.51
C ALA A 572 4.44 4.59 4.36
N LEU A 573 5.00 4.22 5.53
CA LEU A 573 4.37 3.28 6.46
C LEU A 573 3.10 3.86 7.08
N VAL A 574 3.09 5.13 7.47
CA VAL A 574 1.90 5.80 8.00
C VAL A 574 0.76 5.80 6.97
N VAL A 575 1.04 6.04 5.70
CA VAL A 575 0.03 5.97 4.63
C VAL A 575 -0.43 4.53 4.38
N ALA A 576 0.49 3.56 4.27
CA ALA A 576 0.11 2.16 4.02
C ALA A 576 -0.75 1.58 5.13
N ILE A 577 -0.38 1.83 6.39
CA ILE A 577 -1.14 1.36 7.55
C ILE A 577 -2.40 2.22 7.72
N GLY A 578 -2.31 3.54 7.61
CA GLY A 578 -3.43 4.48 7.76
C GLY A 578 -4.55 4.25 6.75
N SER A 579 -4.22 3.95 5.50
CA SER A 579 -5.19 3.57 4.45
C SER A 579 -5.77 2.16 4.66
N SER A 580 -5.22 1.38 5.58
CA SER A 580 -5.73 0.05 5.95
C SER A 580 -6.55 0.06 7.25
N ILE A 581 -6.66 1.21 7.93
CA ILE A 581 -7.49 1.43 9.13
C ILE A 581 -8.82 2.04 8.67
N ASP A 582 -9.77 1.19 8.27
CA ASP A 582 -11.16 1.62 8.04
C ASP A 582 -12.14 0.61 8.64
N TYR A 583 -12.74 1.03 9.75
CA TYR A 583 -13.76 0.31 10.49
C TYR A 583 -15.15 0.97 10.38
N ALA A 584 -15.25 2.28 10.14
CA ALA A 584 -16.52 3.01 10.14
C ALA A 584 -17.41 2.70 8.93
N LEU A 585 -16.82 2.40 7.78
CA LEU A 585 -17.59 2.33 6.55
C LEU A 585 -17.96 0.91 6.18
N VAL A 586 -19.28 0.67 6.08
CA VAL A 586 -19.85 -0.60 5.63
C VAL A 586 -19.34 -1.02 4.25
N PHE A 587 -19.16 -0.04 3.36
CA PHE A 587 -18.70 -0.28 1.99
C PHE A 587 -17.21 0.00 1.80
N GLY A 588 -16.51 0.48 2.82
CA GLY A 588 -15.10 0.83 2.71
C GLY A 588 -14.19 -0.39 2.73
N THR A 589 -14.50 -1.39 3.57
CA THR A 589 -13.77 -2.67 3.56
C THR A 589 -14.70 -3.89 3.41
N PRO A 590 -14.35 -4.87 2.55
CA PRO A 590 -15.15 -6.09 2.39
C PRO A 590 -15.42 -6.88 3.70
N PRO A 591 -14.49 -7.00 4.68
CA PRO A 591 -14.78 -7.62 5.98
C PRO A 591 -15.93 -6.97 6.74
N THR A 592 -15.99 -5.63 6.75
CA THR A 592 -17.07 -4.88 7.38
C THR A 592 -18.38 -5.08 6.60
N MET A 593 -18.32 -5.13 5.28
CA MET A 593 -19.48 -5.47 4.43
C MET A 593 -20.03 -6.86 4.71
N ILE A 594 -19.16 -7.87 4.85
CA ILE A 594 -19.56 -9.25 5.19
C ILE A 594 -20.24 -9.25 6.56
N SER A 595 -19.71 -8.50 7.53
CA SER A 595 -20.28 -8.36 8.86
C SER A 595 -21.65 -7.67 8.85
N TYR A 596 -21.83 -6.65 8.01
CA TYR A 596 -23.10 -5.97 7.80
C TYR A 596 -24.14 -6.88 7.12
N SER A 597 -23.71 -7.69 6.14
CA SER A 597 -24.59 -8.57 5.36
C SER A 597 -25.32 -9.64 6.19
N THR A 598 -24.88 -9.89 7.43
CA THR A 598 -25.57 -10.79 8.35
C THR A 598 -26.91 -10.25 8.85
N GLY A 599 -27.19 -8.95 8.64
CA GLY A 599 -28.42 -8.29 9.08
C GLY A 599 -28.45 -7.94 10.58
N TYR A 600 -27.34 -8.13 11.31
CA TYR A 600 -27.30 -7.85 12.75
C TYR A 600 -27.06 -6.38 13.10
N PHE A 601 -26.61 -5.56 12.15
CA PHE A 601 -26.21 -4.18 12.40
C PHE A 601 -26.95 -3.22 11.48
N SER A 602 -27.20 -2.01 11.99
CA SER A 602 -27.54 -0.88 11.14
C SER A 602 -26.27 -0.18 10.64
N VAL A 603 -26.34 0.49 9.49
CA VAL A 603 -25.21 1.29 8.96
C VAL A 603 -24.74 2.33 9.98
N ARG A 604 -25.68 2.98 10.68
CA ARG A 604 -25.39 3.98 11.73
C ARG A 604 -24.64 3.38 12.91
N GLU A 605 -24.96 2.14 13.29
CA GLU A 605 -24.30 1.45 14.39
C GLU A 605 -22.84 1.12 14.04
N ILE A 606 -22.59 0.57 12.85
CA ILE A 606 -21.22 0.30 12.38
C ILE A 606 -20.42 1.59 12.30
N PHE A 607 -20.99 2.65 11.71
CA PHE A 607 -20.32 3.95 11.61
C PHE A 607 -19.92 4.49 12.99
N ARG A 608 -20.85 4.53 13.96
CA ARG A 608 -20.56 5.04 15.31
C ARG A 608 -19.44 4.25 16.02
N ILE A 609 -19.47 2.93 15.90
CA ILE A 609 -18.48 2.05 16.53
C ILE A 609 -17.13 2.18 15.83
N GLY A 610 -17.13 2.11 14.50
CA GLY A 610 -15.93 2.15 13.68
C GLY A 610 -15.23 3.51 13.71
N SER A 611 -15.94 4.63 13.67
CA SER A 611 -15.29 5.97 13.69
C SER A 611 -14.47 6.21 14.95
N ILE A 612 -14.87 5.63 16.08
CA ILE A 612 -14.07 5.70 17.32
C ILE A 612 -12.78 4.88 17.14
N LEU A 613 -12.88 3.69 16.57
CA LEU A 613 -11.72 2.83 16.30
C LEU A 613 -10.78 3.43 15.25
N ASP A 614 -11.31 4.12 14.23
CA ASP A 614 -10.51 4.80 13.22
C ASP A 614 -9.65 5.91 13.86
N ILE A 615 -10.27 6.77 14.68
CA ILE A 615 -9.56 7.83 15.40
C ILE A 615 -8.50 7.24 16.34
N VAL A 616 -8.86 6.22 17.12
CA VAL A 616 -7.92 5.54 18.03
C VAL A 616 -6.80 4.88 17.24
N GLY A 617 -7.10 4.24 16.11
CA GLY A 617 -6.14 3.59 15.23
C GLY A 617 -5.11 4.59 14.69
N ILE A 618 -5.55 5.75 14.20
CA ILE A 618 -4.65 6.80 13.70
C ILE A 618 -3.81 7.41 14.81
N LEU A 619 -4.38 7.61 16.01
CA LEU A 619 -3.60 8.07 17.16
C LEU A 619 -2.54 7.05 17.55
N LEU A 620 -2.87 5.76 17.63
CA LEU A 620 -1.92 4.68 17.95
C LEU A 620 -0.86 4.50 16.88
N LEU A 621 -1.22 4.65 15.60
CA LEU A 621 -0.27 4.62 14.50
C LEU A 621 0.72 5.78 14.62
N SER A 622 0.21 7.00 14.70
CA SER A 622 1.03 8.23 14.64
C SER A 622 1.88 8.46 15.89
N THR A 623 1.49 7.87 17.03
CA THR A 623 2.22 8.00 18.30
C THR A 623 2.96 6.70 18.64
N VAL A 624 2.24 5.68 19.11
CA VAL A 624 2.83 4.45 19.65
C VAL A 624 3.65 3.71 18.60
N SER A 625 3.12 3.54 17.39
CA SER A 625 3.82 2.76 16.35
C SER A 625 5.05 3.49 15.85
N VAL A 626 4.92 4.79 15.53
CA VAL A 626 6.05 5.64 15.14
C VAL A 626 7.13 5.66 16.22
N LEU A 627 6.77 5.82 17.50
CA LEU A 627 7.74 5.78 18.61
C LEU A 627 8.41 4.42 18.76
N LEU A 628 7.68 3.31 18.54
CA LEU A 628 8.27 1.98 18.52
C LEU A 628 9.26 1.82 17.37
N TRP A 629 8.94 2.34 16.18
CA TRP A 629 9.84 2.27 15.03
C TRP A 629 11.13 3.04 15.27
N VAL A 630 11.04 4.24 15.84
CA VAL A 630 12.21 5.03 16.24
C VAL A 630 13.00 4.32 17.33
N GLY A 631 12.33 3.81 18.37
CA GLY A 631 12.97 3.09 19.47
C GLY A 631 13.67 1.78 19.05
N PHE A 632 13.18 1.12 18.01
CA PHE A 632 13.84 -0.05 17.41
C PHE A 632 14.91 0.32 16.36
N GLY A 633 15.15 1.60 16.11
CA GLY A 633 16.10 2.07 15.09
C GLY A 633 15.67 1.71 13.65
N LEU A 634 14.37 1.50 13.43
CA LEU A 634 13.81 1.15 12.13
C LEU A 634 13.51 2.36 11.25
N VAL A 635 13.38 3.54 11.87
CA VAL A 635 13.11 4.83 11.25
C VAL A 635 13.94 5.90 11.96
N THR A 636 14.53 6.82 11.21
CA THR A 636 15.22 8.00 11.74
C THR A 636 14.32 9.24 11.65
N VAL A 637 14.33 10.10 12.67
CA VAL A 637 13.40 11.25 12.80
C VAL A 637 14.07 12.55 13.18
#